data_AF-A0A9J5WB97-F1
#
_entry.id   AF-A0A9J5WB97-F1
#
_cell.length_a   1.000
_cell.length_b   1.000
_cell.length_c   1.000
_cell.angle_alpha   90.00
_cell.angle_beta   90.00
_cell.angle_gamma   90.00
#
_symmetry.space_group_name_H-M   'P 1'
#
loop_
_entity.id
_entity.type
_entity.pdbx_description
1 polymer ?
#
loop_
_entity_poly.entity_id
_entity_poly.type
_entity_poly.pdbx_seq_one_letter_code
_entity_poly.pdbx_strand_id
1 'polypeptide(L)' 'MATEIELAKQSVPINKIPKHSGTKIQGTLFNKHIETRKDFLKPNKSDSIVNGRLDRVHPNYSSVHEEMELFFTDNTIIK' A
#
# COMPACT_ATOMS: atom_id res chain seq x y z
N MET A 1 8.62 13.48 -7.85
CA MET A 1 8.20 12.49 -6.84
C MET A 1 7.01 13.08 -6.11
N ALA A 2 5.83 12.46 -6.17
CA ALA A 2 4.61 13.00 -5.57
C ALA A 2 4.76 13.09 -4.04
N THR A 3 4.23 14.15 -3.44
CA THR A 3 4.23 14.31 -1.98
C THR A 3 3.12 13.46 -1.35
N GLU A 4 3.23 13.10 -0.07
CA GLU A 4 2.16 12.38 0.64
C GLU A 4 0.82 13.14 0.59
N ILE A 5 0.85 14.48 0.50
CA ILE A 5 -0.35 15.33 0.34
C ILE A 5 -0.99 15.13 -1.03
N GLU A 6 -0.20 15.03 -2.09
CA GLU A 6 -0.68 14.82 -3.46
C GLU A 6 -1.29 13.42 -3.61
N LEU A 7 -0.59 12.41 -3.05
CA LEU A 7 -1.06 11.04 -3.01
C LEU A 7 -2.34 10.89 -2.17
N ALA A 8 -2.47 11.67 -1.08
CA ALA A 8 -3.67 11.69 -0.26
C ALA A 8 -4.91 12.28 -0.95
N LYS A 9 -4.74 13.05 -2.04
CA LYS A 9 -5.86 13.56 -2.83
C LYS A 9 -6.38 12.55 -3.85
N GLN A 10 -5.53 11.63 -4.30
CA GLN A 10 -5.84 10.67 -5.38
C GLN A 10 -6.21 9.28 -4.85
N SER A 11 -5.79 8.95 -3.63
CA SER A 11 -6.03 7.63 -3.01
C SER A 11 -7.15 7.62 -1.97
N VAL A 12 -7.70 6.45 -1.69
CA VAL A 12 -8.71 6.20 -0.64
C VAL A 12 -8.13 5.40 0.53
N PRO A 13 -8.63 5.57 1.78
CA PRO A 13 -8.22 4.73 2.90
C PRO A 13 -8.56 3.24 2.69
N ILE A 14 -7.64 2.33 3.05
CA ILE A 14 -7.83 0.87 2.87
C ILE A 14 -9.08 0.31 3.57
N ASN A 15 -9.50 0.93 4.67
CA ASN A 15 -10.68 0.51 5.43
C ASN A 15 -12.02 0.85 4.74
N LYS A 16 -12.01 1.64 3.67
CA LYS A 16 -13.21 2.00 2.90
C LYS A 16 -13.52 1.04 1.75
N ILE A 17 -12.66 0.05 1.52
CA ILE A 17 -12.87 -0.89 0.43
C ILE A 17 -13.69 -2.08 0.93
N PRO A 18 -14.71 -2.55 0.19
CA PRO A 18 -15.36 -3.81 0.51
C PRO A 18 -14.29 -4.89 0.69
N LYS A 19 -14.38 -5.63 1.80
CA LYS A 19 -13.44 -6.71 2.13
C LYS A 19 -13.58 -7.84 1.10
N HIS A 20 -12.88 -7.71 -0.02
CA HIS A 20 -12.72 -8.80 -0.96
C HIS A 20 -11.63 -9.72 -0.43
N SER A 21 -12.03 -10.89 0.07
CA SER A 21 -11.08 -11.94 0.42
C SER A 21 -10.43 -12.49 -0.84
N GLY A 22 -9.10 -12.56 -0.88
CA GLY A 22 -8.36 -13.19 -1.97
C GLY A 22 -7.90 -12.24 -3.09
N THR A 23 -8.21 -10.95 -3.01
CA THR A 23 -7.59 -9.94 -3.87
C THR A 23 -6.12 -9.83 -3.47
N LYS A 24 -5.22 -10.03 -4.42
CA LYS A 24 -3.83 -9.65 -4.23
C LYS A 24 -3.78 -8.10 -4.24
N ILE A 25 -2.75 -7.50 -3.64
CA ILE A 25 -2.48 -6.06 -3.82
C ILE A 25 -0.98 -5.85 -3.98
N GLN A 26 -0.54 -5.03 -4.92
CA GLN A 26 0.82 -4.48 -4.92
C GLN A 26 0.91 -3.37 -3.87
N GLY A 27 2.01 -3.32 -3.12
CA GLY A 27 2.29 -2.22 -2.21
C GLY A 27 3.74 -1.76 -2.30
N THR A 28 3.94 -0.45 -2.28
CA THR A 28 5.26 0.16 -2.48
C THR A 28 5.66 1.03 -1.29
N LEU A 29 6.84 0.76 -0.71
CA LEU A 29 7.44 1.61 0.34
C LEU A 29 8.39 2.63 -0.29
N PHE A 30 8.26 3.89 0.11
CA PHE A 30 9.10 4.98 -0.38
C PHE A 30 9.92 5.64 0.74
N ASN A 31 11.15 6.04 0.41
CA ASN A 31 11.98 6.97 1.20
C ASN A 31 12.11 6.54 2.68
N LYS A 32 11.75 7.44 3.61
CA LYS A 32 11.79 7.28 5.07
C LYS A 32 11.10 6.00 5.57
N HIS A 33 10.13 5.48 4.82
CA HIS A 33 9.41 4.25 5.18
C HIS A 33 10.27 3.00 4.98
N ILE A 34 11.22 3.03 4.03
CA ILE A 34 12.10 1.88 3.76
C ILE A 34 12.97 1.60 4.99
N GLU A 35 13.65 2.63 5.50
CA GLU A 35 14.59 2.49 6.62
C GLU A 35 13.89 2.02 7.90
N THR A 36 12.65 2.44 8.10
CA THR A 36 11.89 2.16 9.32
C THR A 36 11.05 0.90 9.26
N ARG A 37 10.67 0.42 8.07
CA ARG A 37 9.64 -0.64 7.93
C ARG A 37 10.05 -1.87 7.13
N LYS A 38 11.17 -1.84 6.40
CA LYS A 38 11.61 -2.99 5.59
C LYS A 38 11.76 -4.28 6.41
N ASP A 39 12.21 -4.17 7.66
CA ASP A 39 12.54 -5.34 8.49
C ASP A 39 11.30 -6.03 9.08
N PHE A 40 10.16 -5.33 9.06
CA PHE A 40 8.86 -5.88 9.48
C PHE A 40 8.24 -6.75 8.37
N LEU A 41 8.41 -6.37 7.10
CA LEU A 41 7.81 -7.07 5.96
C LEU A 41 8.76 -8.15 5.44
N LYS A 42 8.60 -9.37 5.97
CA LYS A 42 9.42 -10.52 5.56
C LYS A 42 8.69 -11.39 4.53
N PRO A 43 9.40 -11.94 3.52
CA PRO A 43 8.78 -12.86 2.57
C PRO A 43 8.11 -14.04 3.27
N ASN A 44 6.96 -14.48 2.74
CA ASN A 44 6.18 -15.62 3.23
C ASN A 44 5.72 -15.51 4.69
N LYS A 45 5.60 -14.29 5.22
CA LYS A 45 4.95 -13.98 6.50
C LYS A 45 3.62 -13.30 6.23
N SER A 46 2.69 -13.49 7.16
CA SER A 46 1.39 -12.83 7.13
C SER A 46 1.40 -11.71 8.15
N ASP A 47 1.26 -10.49 7.66
CA ASP A 47 1.22 -9.28 8.48
C ASP A 47 -0.10 -8.54 8.22
N SER A 48 -0.58 -7.83 9.23
CA SER A 48 -1.74 -6.94 9.13
C SER A 48 -1.27 -5.52 8.81
N ILE A 49 -1.74 -4.98 7.69
CA ILE A 49 -1.50 -3.58 7.32
C ILE A 49 -2.75 -2.76 7.65
N VAL A 50 -2.60 -1.75 8.49
CA VAL A 50 -3.68 -0.89 8.97
C VAL A 50 -3.40 0.56 8.57
N ASN A 51 -4.44 1.30 8.16
CA ASN A 51 -4.35 2.71 7.75
C ASN A 51 -3.41 2.96 6.56
N GLY A 52 -3.29 1.99 5.65
CA GLY A 52 -2.74 2.23 4.32
C GLY A 52 -3.72 3.02 3.43
N ARG A 53 -3.22 3.53 2.31
CA ARG A 53 -4.05 4.16 1.27
C ARG A 53 -3.96 3.35 -0.02
N LEU A 54 -5.04 3.29 -0.76
CA LEU A 54 -5.12 2.58 -2.04
C LEU A 54 -5.38 3.58 -3.15
N ASP A 55 -4.57 3.53 -4.20
CA ASP A 55 -4.74 4.32 -5.42
C ASP A 55 -4.88 3.37 -6.62
N ARG A 56 -5.22 3.90 -7.79
CA ARG A 56 -5.33 3.11 -9.01
C ARG A 56 -3.95 2.69 -9.52
N VAL A 57 -3.80 1.42 -9.91
CA VAL A 57 -2.53 0.89 -10.45
C VAL A 57 -2.15 1.62 -11.74
N HIS A 58 -0.86 1.92 -11.90
CA HIS A 58 -0.33 2.27 -13.21
C HIS A 58 -0.23 1.02 -14.09
N PRO A 59 -1.01 0.94 -15.19
CA PRO A 59 -1.28 -0.31 -15.91
C PRO A 59 -0.06 -0.97 -16.56
N ASN A 60 1.09 -0.31 -16.62
CA ASN A 60 2.28 -0.78 -17.33
C ASN A 60 3.37 -1.37 -16.43
N TYR A 61 3.19 -1.42 -15.10
CA TYR A 61 4.28 -1.73 -14.17
C TYR A 61 4.05 -2.95 -13.27
N SER A 62 2.87 -3.57 -13.32
CA SER A 62 2.55 -4.72 -12.48
C SER A 62 2.02 -5.89 -13.28
N SER A 63 2.56 -7.09 -13.05
CA SER A 63 1.98 -8.35 -13.53
C SER A 63 0.84 -8.83 -12.62
N VAL A 64 0.63 -8.15 -11.49
CA VAL A 64 -0.46 -8.46 -10.59
C VAL A 64 -1.75 -7.88 -11.18
N HIS A 65 -2.75 -8.75 -11.36
CA HIS A 65 -4.01 -8.45 -12.05
C HIS A 65 -4.91 -7.59 -11.16
N GLU A 66 -4.58 -6.30 -11.01
CA GLU A 66 -5.20 -5.46 -10.00
C GLU A 66 -5.56 -4.06 -10.47
N GLU A 67 -6.65 -3.56 -9.89
CA GLU A 67 -7.14 -2.21 -10.08
C GLU A 67 -6.49 -1.23 -9.09
N MET A 68 -5.86 -1.70 -8.01
CA MET A 68 -5.40 -0.86 -6.90
C MET A 68 -3.98 -1.16 -6.37
N GLU A 69 -3.23 -0.12 -6.04
CA GLU A 69 -1.89 -0.16 -5.43
C GLU A 69 -1.92 0.45 -4.02
N LEU A 70 -1.27 -0.22 -3.06
CA LEU A 70 -1.16 0.15 -1.67
C LEU A 70 0.04 1.08 -1.42
N PHE A 71 -0.26 2.22 -0.80
CA PHE A 71 0.71 3.20 -0.38
C PHE A 71 0.80 3.26 1.13
N PHE A 72 2.05 3.22 1.61
CA PHE A 72 2.39 3.39 3.01
C PHE A 72 2.53 4.89 3.32
N THR A 73 1.87 5.31 4.39
CA THR A 73 1.94 6.68 4.92
C THR A 73 2.51 6.66 6.34
N ASP A 74 2.83 7.82 6.91
CA ASP A 74 3.28 7.92 8.30
C ASP A 74 2.35 7.21 9.29
N ASN A 75 1.04 7.24 9.04
CA ASN A 75 0.04 6.65 9.93
C ASN A 75 -0.21 5.15 9.70
N THR A 76 0.44 4.55 8.69
CA THR A 76 0.28 3.13 8.38
C THR A 76 1.01 2.26 9.42
N ILE A 77 0.31 1.26 9.93
CA ILE A 77 0.80 0.34 10.97
C ILE A 77 0.91 -1.06 10.37
N ILE A 78 1.99 -1.78 10.70
CA ILE A 78 2.25 -3.18 10.33
C ILE A 78 2.30 -4.00 11.62
N LYS A 79 1.54 -5.11 11.70
CA LYS A 79 1.45 -5.98 12.89
C LYS A 79 1.48 -7.46 12.55
#